data_AF-A0A3A6MY98-F1
#
_entry.id   AF-A0A3A6MY98-F1
#
_cell.length_a   1.000
_cell.length_b   1.000
_cell.length_c   1.000
_cell.angle_alpha   90.00
_cell.angle_beta   90.00
_cell.angle_gamma   90.00
#
_symmetry.space_group_name_H-M   'P 1'
#
loop_
_entity.id
_entity.type
_entity.pdbx_description
1 polymer ?
#
loop_
_entity_poly.entity_id
_entity_poly.type
_entity_poly.pdbx_seq_one_letter_code
_entity_poly.pdbx_strand_id
1 'polypeptide(L)' 'MAALIDIARGDAGKEGLGAPVCAWCDSPIPMARRLAMPGCTLCVSCQEDKEHLKERG' A
#
# COMPACT_ATOMS: atom_id res chain seq x y z
N MET A 1 -38.08 -7.43 -4.00
CA MET A 1 -37.39 -8.73 -4.12
C MET A 1 -35.92 -8.42 -4.40
N ALA A 2 -35.07 -8.57 -3.40
CA ALA A 2 -33.68 -8.11 -3.39
C ALA A 2 -32.79 -8.93 -4.35
N ALA A 3 -31.97 -8.24 -5.15
CA ALA A 3 -30.81 -8.84 -5.81
C ALA A 3 -29.61 -8.68 -4.85
N LEU A 4 -29.15 -9.81 -4.31
CA LEU A 4 -27.98 -9.91 -3.45
C LEU A 4 -26.73 -9.82 -4.34
N ILE A 5 -25.82 -8.89 -4.03
CA ILE A 5 -24.54 -8.74 -4.72
C ILE A 5 -23.49 -9.50 -3.91
N ASP A 6 -22.97 -10.59 -4.47
CA ASP A 6 -21.82 -11.34 -3.94
C ASP A 6 -20.53 -10.51 -4.04
N ILE A 7 -20.14 -9.84 -2.95
CA ILE A 7 -18.83 -9.20 -2.83
C ILE A 7 -17.87 -10.21 -2.19
N ALA A 8 -17.24 -11.03 -3.03
CA ALA A 8 -16.09 -11.85 -2.64
C ALA A 8 -14.80 -11.24 -3.23
N ARG A 9 -14.08 -10.45 -2.43
CA ARG A 9 -12.66 -10.19 -2.66
C ARG A 9 -11.92 -10.36 -1.33
N GLY A 10 -11.31 -11.53 -1.18
CA GLY A 10 -10.42 -11.85 -0.07
C GLY A 10 -9.07 -11.19 -0.28
N ASP A 11 -8.66 -10.36 0.67
CA ASP A 11 -7.29 -9.92 0.88
C ASP A 11 -6.46 -11.08 1.45
N ALA A 12 -6.34 -12.17 0.67
CA ALA A 12 -5.45 -13.27 1.00
C ALA A 12 -4.02 -12.88 0.60
N GLY A 13 -3.23 -12.51 1.62
CA GLY A 13 -1.78 -12.74 1.59
C GLY A 13 -0.89 -11.58 1.11
N LYS A 14 -0.82 -10.49 1.87
CA LYS A 14 0.45 -9.74 1.99
C LYS A 14 1.13 -10.16 3.28
N GLU A 15 1.57 -11.41 3.33
CA GLU A 15 2.38 -11.96 4.41
C GLU A 15 3.80 -11.39 4.30
N GLY A 16 3.98 -10.16 4.77
CA GLY A 16 5.28 -9.52 4.77
C GLY A 16 5.22 -8.17 5.46
N LEU A 17 6.02 -8.00 6.51
CA LEU A 17 6.50 -6.67 6.89
C LEU A 17 7.01 -6.04 5.60
N GLY A 18 6.44 -4.91 5.17
CA GLY A 18 6.71 -4.33 3.84
C GLY A 18 8.22 -4.20 3.52
N ALA A 19 8.55 -3.83 2.29
CA ALA A 19 9.94 -3.72 1.85
C ALA A 19 10.76 -2.88 2.84
N PRO A 20 11.99 -3.31 3.22
CA PRO A 20 12.82 -2.55 4.16
C PRO A 20 13.33 -1.25 3.55
N VAL A 21 13.37 -1.16 2.22
CA VAL A 21 13.90 -0.05 1.44
C VAL A 21 12.90 0.33 0.35
N CYS A 22 12.80 1.63 0.05
CA CYS A 22 11.91 2.16 -0.97
C CYS A 22 12.39 1.79 -2.37
N ALA A 23 11.53 1.17 -3.17
CA ALA A 23 11.86 0.76 -4.54
C ALA A 23 12.05 1.93 -5.54
N TRP A 24 11.78 3.18 -5.14
CA TRP A 24 11.89 4.35 -6.01
C TRP A 24 13.05 5.28 -5.65
N CYS A 25 13.25 5.56 -4.35
CA CYS A 25 14.29 6.48 -3.88
C CYS A 25 15.41 5.79 -3.09
N ASP A 26 15.37 4.47 -2.96
CA ASP A 26 16.34 3.65 -2.19
C ASP A 26 16.49 4.04 -0.70
N SER A 27 15.54 4.84 -0.18
CA SER A 27 15.55 5.30 1.21
C SER A 27 14.93 4.24 2.14
N PRO A 28 15.44 4.08 3.38
CA PRO A 28 14.89 3.11 4.33
C PRO A 28 13.42 3.39 4.67
N ILE A 29 12.57 2.36 4.61
CA ILE A 29 11.15 2.49 4.95
C ILE A 29 10.97 2.37 6.48
N PRO A 30 10.42 3.40 7.15
CA PRO A 30 10.24 3.38 8.60
C PRO A 30 9.33 2.23 9.04
N MET A 31 9.65 1.61 10.18
CA MET A 31 8.87 0.49 10.72
C MET A 31 7.40 0.85 10.94
N ALA A 32 7.11 2.08 11.37
CA ALA A 32 5.74 2.58 11.52
C ALA A 32 4.91 2.40 10.24
N ARG A 33 5.52 2.61 9.06
CA ARG A 33 4.85 2.43 7.77
C ARG A 33 4.63 0.97 7.42
N ARG A 34 5.63 0.12 7.70
CA ARG A 34 5.55 -1.34 7.49
C ARG A 34 4.53 -2.02 8.40
N LEU A 35 4.32 -1.50 9.60
CA LEU A 35 3.30 -1.95 10.55
C LEU A 35 1.90 -1.49 10.15
N ALA A 36 1.77 -0.21 9.75
CA ALA A 36 0.48 0.34 9.34
C ALA A 36 -0.02 -0.27 8.01
N MET A 37 0.89 -0.56 7.08
CA MET A 37 0.56 -1.20 5.79
C MET A 37 1.55 -2.35 5.50
N PRO A 38 1.22 -3.58 5.95
CA PRO A 38 2.00 -4.77 5.59
C PRO A 38 1.99 -4.95 4.07
N GLY A 39 3.18 -5.09 3.48
CA GLY A 39 3.39 -5.14 2.03
C GLY A 39 3.50 -3.78 1.32
N CYS A 40 3.77 -2.69 2.04
CA CYS A 40 4.19 -1.42 1.44
C CYS A 40 5.59 -1.54 0.80
N THR A 41 5.77 -1.01 -0.42
CA THR A 41 7.05 -1.06 -1.18
C THR A 41 7.69 0.32 -1.41
N LEU A 42 7.00 1.39 -1.04
CA LEU A 42 7.45 2.77 -1.19
C LEU A 42 7.53 3.45 0.18
N CYS A 43 8.42 4.41 0.36
CA CYS A 43 8.41 5.22 1.58
C CYS A 43 7.20 6.16 1.59
N VAL A 44 6.95 6.79 2.74
CA VAL A 44 5.79 7.67 2.95
C VAL A 44 5.77 8.82 1.94
N SER A 45 6.88 9.53 1.77
CA SER A 45 6.98 10.67 0.85
C SER A 45 6.69 10.27 -0.59
N CYS A 46 7.28 9.18 -1.07
CA CYS A 46 7.08 8.71 -2.44
C CYS A 46 5.66 8.16 -2.68
N GLN A 47 5.04 7.62 -1.63
CA GLN A 47 3.66 7.18 -1.69
C GLN A 47 2.69 8.38 -1.70
N GLU A 48 2.98 9.45 -0.96
CA GLU A 48 2.24 10.72 -1.00
C GLU A 48 2.37 11.37 -2.38
N ASP A 49 3.59 11.49 -2.93
CA ASP A 49 3.83 12.00 -4.28
C ASP A 49 2.99 11.23 -5.33
N LYS A 50 2.96 9.90 -5.22
CA LYS A 50 2.18 9.04 -6.12
C LYS A 50 0.67 9.24 -5.97
N GLU A 51 0.18 9.54 -4.78
CA GLU A 51 -1.23 9.85 -4.53
C GLU A 51 -1.59 11.21 -5.13
N HIS A 52 -0.79 12.24 -4.86
CA HIS A 52 -0.95 13.58 -5.43
C HIS A 52 -0.91 13.59 -6.97
N LEU A 53 -0.08 12.74 -7.57
CA LEU A 53 -0.03 12.57 -9.03
C LEU A 53 -1.31 11.93 -9.59
N LYS A 54 -2.00 11.07 -8.83
CA LYS A 54 -3.26 10.46 -9.27
C LYS A 54 -4.43 11.44 -9.18
N GLU A 55 -4.47 12.30 -8.16
CA GLU A 55 -5.55 13.26 -7.96
C GLU A 55 -5.52 14.43 -8.96
N ARG A 56 -4.40 14.62 -9.68
CA ARG A 56 -4.24 15.61 -10.75
C ARG A 56 -4.66 15.10 -12.14
N GLY A 57 -5.21 13.88 -12.23
CA GLY A 57 -5.69 13.26 -13.47
C GLY A 57 -7.16 13.54 -13.76
#